data_AF-A0A2E8KXE7-F1
#
_entry.id   AF-A0A2E8KXE7-F1
#
_cell.length_a   1.000
_cell.length_b   1.000
_cell.length_c   1.000
_cell.angle_alpha   90.00
_cell.angle_beta   90.00
_cell.angle_gamma   90.00
#
_symmetry.space_group_name_H-M   'P 1'
#
loop_
_entity.id
_entity.type
_entity.pdbx_description
1 polymer ?
#
loop_
_entity_poly.entity_id
_entity_poly.type
_entity_poly.pdbx_seq_one_letter_code
_entity_poly.pdbx_strand_id
1 'polypeptide(L)'
;MGRDNRGTDGVTMNNEPGNQLAGGDFTLRMLKSSNLEIFGQIVGEDQSNLVPTRTIYNLGLSYKLKFLENNNKIILEHTDTDINSTDQGIRIKNTAYNHSIYQDGYRYYKKPIGASIDADSSKSTLTYFQELNDFSLFKLKVFKGLINENLSQKNYWGITATEIEGYEIALYTRLGERTNIFLEYLELKEEGLIEINENNLMLRLEFDIF
;
A
#
# COMPACT_ATOMS: atom_id res chain seq x y z
N MET A 1 19.96 16.53 9.64
CA MET A 1 19.32 15.29 10.12
C MET A 1 19.44 15.28 11.64
N GLY A 2 18.33 15.05 12.35
CA GLY A 2 18.29 15.00 13.81
C GLY A 2 18.95 13.72 14.31
N ARG A 3 19.69 13.80 15.42
CA ARG A 3 20.31 12.66 16.11
C ARG A 3 19.46 12.29 17.32
N ASP A 4 18.21 11.95 17.08
CA ASP A 4 17.20 11.74 18.10
C ASP A 4 16.69 10.30 18.19
N ASN A 5 17.36 9.37 17.50
CA ASN A 5 17.12 7.93 17.67
C ASN A 5 17.76 7.44 18.97
N ARG A 6 17.14 6.44 19.60
CA ARG A 6 17.66 5.81 20.83
C ARG A 6 19.12 5.38 20.67
N GLY A 7 19.95 5.75 21.65
CA GLY A 7 21.38 5.45 21.64
C GLY A 7 22.24 6.51 20.94
N THR A 8 21.65 7.58 20.41
CA THR A 8 22.37 8.78 19.94
C THR A 8 22.13 9.98 20.87
N ASP A 9 23.17 10.80 21.09
CA ASP A 9 23.14 12.07 21.84
C ASP A 9 22.37 12.06 23.19
N GLY A 10 22.45 10.95 23.94
CA GLY A 10 21.80 10.82 25.25
C GLY A 10 20.28 10.57 25.20
N VAL A 11 19.75 10.24 24.02
CA VAL A 11 18.36 9.82 23.84
C VAL A 11 18.18 8.37 24.28
N THR A 12 17.30 8.22 25.25
CA THR A 12 16.81 7.03 25.92
C THR A 12 15.33 6.85 25.59
N MET A 13 14.75 5.70 25.95
CA MET A 13 13.30 5.48 25.84
C MET A 13 12.45 6.56 26.53
N ASN A 14 12.99 7.23 27.56
CA ASN A 14 12.24 8.21 28.36
C ASN A 14 12.25 9.64 27.80
N ASN A 15 13.13 9.95 26.85
CA ASN A 15 13.31 11.30 26.29
C ASN A 15 13.41 11.29 24.75
N GLU A 16 12.98 10.21 24.10
CA GLU A 16 12.85 10.15 22.65
C GLU A 16 11.71 11.09 22.20
N PRO A 17 12.01 12.11 21.36
CA PRO A 17 11.08 13.20 21.11
C PRO A 17 9.98 12.86 20.10
N GLY A 18 10.10 11.77 19.35
CA GLY A 18 9.18 11.45 18.25
C GLY A 18 9.31 10.02 17.72
N ASN A 19 8.43 9.68 16.77
CA ASN A 19 8.52 8.47 15.95
C ASN A 19 8.81 8.90 14.52
N GLN A 20 9.87 8.37 13.91
CA GLN A 20 10.33 8.81 12.60
C GLN A 20 10.16 7.72 11.55
N LEU A 21 9.90 8.14 10.32
CA LEU A 21 9.91 7.30 9.14
C LEU A 21 10.68 8.05 8.06
N ALA A 22 11.59 7.36 7.39
CA ALA A 22 12.35 7.92 6.28
C ALA A 22 12.38 6.92 5.13
N GLY A 23 12.26 7.42 3.90
CA GLY A 23 12.21 6.57 2.73
C GLY A 23 12.57 7.28 1.45
N GLY A 24 12.62 6.50 0.38
CA GLY A 24 12.83 6.98 -0.98
C GLY A 24 12.05 6.13 -1.97
N ASP A 25 11.72 6.74 -3.09
CA ASP A 25 11.03 6.09 -4.21
C ASP A 25 11.83 6.24 -5.51
N PHE A 26 11.53 5.38 -6.47
CA PHE A 26 12.12 5.43 -7.80
C PHE A 26 11.13 5.00 -8.87
N THR A 27 11.36 5.46 -10.10
CA THR A 27 10.69 4.94 -11.30
C THR A 27 11.68 4.93 -12.46
N LEU A 28 11.86 3.75 -13.05
CA LEU A 28 12.72 3.51 -14.21
C LEU A 28 11.86 3.20 -15.42
N ARG A 29 11.93 4.04 -16.44
CA ARG A 29 11.25 3.84 -17.73
C ARG A 29 12.22 3.15 -18.68
N MET A 30 11.92 1.92 -19.04
CA MET A 30 12.75 1.07 -19.88
C MET A 30 12.16 0.92 -21.28
N LEU A 31 12.97 0.38 -22.20
CA LEU A 31 12.70 0.22 -23.64
C LEU A 31 12.71 1.57 -24.38
N LYS A 32 13.14 1.56 -25.66
CA LYS A 32 13.13 2.77 -26.53
C LYS A 32 11.76 3.44 -26.63
N SER A 33 10.71 2.69 -26.32
CA SER A 33 9.32 3.11 -26.45
C SER A 33 8.65 3.46 -25.11
N SER A 34 9.41 3.40 -24.00
CA SER A 34 8.97 3.69 -22.62
C SER A 34 7.66 3.00 -22.24
N ASN A 35 7.46 1.79 -22.75
CA ASN A 35 6.27 0.97 -22.51
C ASN A 35 6.46 0.02 -21.33
N LEU A 36 7.66 -0.06 -20.75
CA LEU A 36 7.92 -0.80 -19.53
C LEU A 36 8.41 0.18 -18.45
N GLU A 37 7.81 0.09 -17.27
CA GLU A 37 8.16 0.92 -16.11
C GLU A 37 8.38 -0.02 -14.93
N ILE A 38 9.50 0.12 -14.24
CA ILE A 38 9.75 -0.51 -12.94
C ILE A 38 9.72 0.62 -11.92
N PHE A 39 8.95 0.47 -10.86
CA PHE A 39 8.83 1.47 -9.81
C PHE A 39 8.88 0.82 -8.45
N GLY A 40 9.17 1.62 -7.44
CA GLY A 40 9.14 1.14 -6.08
C GLY A 40 9.39 2.23 -5.06
N GLN A 41 9.14 1.88 -3.81
CA GLN A 41 9.34 2.71 -2.64
C GLN A 41 9.89 1.85 -1.51
N ILE A 42 10.82 2.39 -0.74
CA ILE A 42 11.33 1.77 0.48
C ILE A 42 11.26 2.81 1.59
N VAL A 43 10.69 2.43 2.72
CA VAL A 43 10.57 3.28 3.91
C VAL A 43 11.06 2.48 5.12
N GLY A 44 11.93 3.04 5.96
CA GLY A 44 12.33 2.45 7.22
C GLY A 44 11.95 3.32 8.42
N GLU A 45 11.76 2.67 9.56
CA GLU A 45 11.38 3.31 10.84
C GLU A 45 12.58 3.77 11.67
N ASP A 46 13.76 3.22 11.40
CA ASP A 46 14.98 3.57 12.09
C ASP A 46 16.10 3.76 11.07
N GLN A 47 17.11 4.53 11.45
CA GLN A 47 18.21 4.91 10.59
C GLN A 47 19.53 4.46 11.24
N SER A 48 20.17 3.47 10.61
CA SER A 48 21.57 3.15 10.90
C SER A 48 22.40 3.53 9.68
N ASN A 49 23.34 4.47 9.85
CA ASN A 49 24.35 4.82 8.84
C ASN A 49 23.79 5.08 7.42
N LEU A 50 22.76 5.93 7.29
CA LEU A 50 22.12 6.35 6.02
C LEU A 50 21.31 5.29 5.27
N VAL A 51 21.21 4.06 5.78
CA VAL A 51 20.34 3.02 5.24
C VAL A 51 19.14 2.87 6.19
N PRO A 52 17.89 2.96 5.69
CA PRO A 52 16.73 2.67 6.51
C PRO A 52 16.82 1.22 7.00
N THR A 53 16.76 1.01 8.31
CA THR A 53 16.56 -0.32 8.90
C THR A 53 15.07 -0.52 9.12
N ARG A 54 14.63 -1.78 9.27
CA ARG A 54 13.21 -2.09 9.50
C ARG A 54 12.32 -1.61 8.34
N THR A 55 12.63 -2.09 7.14
CA THR A 55 12.08 -1.57 5.89
C THR A 55 10.76 -2.18 5.49
N ILE A 56 9.83 -1.29 5.16
CA ILE A 56 8.62 -1.52 4.39
C ILE A 56 8.95 -1.24 2.93
N TYR A 57 8.49 -2.08 2.01
CA TYR A 57 8.74 -1.89 0.58
C TYR A 57 7.50 -2.09 -0.28
N ASN A 58 7.42 -1.32 -1.35
CA ASN A 58 6.48 -1.47 -2.44
C ASN A 58 7.29 -1.57 -3.74
N LEU A 59 7.02 -2.57 -4.56
CA LEU A 59 7.69 -2.80 -5.83
C LEU A 59 6.66 -3.13 -6.89
N GLY A 60 6.80 -2.53 -8.07
CA GLY A 60 5.88 -2.74 -9.15
C GLY A 60 6.50 -2.68 -10.54
N LEU A 61 5.81 -3.34 -11.45
CA LEU A 61 6.09 -3.42 -12.87
C LEU A 61 4.85 -2.95 -13.61
N SER A 62 5.01 -2.04 -14.55
CA SER A 62 3.95 -1.54 -15.40
C SER A 62 4.32 -1.73 -16.87
N TYR A 63 3.39 -2.27 -17.66
CA TYR A 63 3.58 -2.47 -19.09
C TYR A 63 2.42 -1.89 -19.91
N LYS A 64 2.73 -1.08 -20.92
CA LYS A 64 1.76 -0.54 -21.89
C LYS A 64 1.63 -1.50 -23.07
N LEU A 65 0.43 -2.03 -23.29
CA LEU A 65 0.11 -2.99 -24.36
C LEU A 65 -0.13 -2.22 -25.67
N LYS A 66 0.93 -2.00 -26.44
CA LYS A 66 0.89 -1.23 -27.70
C LYS A 66 0.27 -1.97 -28.90
N PHE A 67 -0.07 -3.25 -28.74
CA PHE A 67 -0.64 -4.08 -29.80
C PHE A 67 -2.17 -4.11 -29.79
N LEU A 68 -2.80 -3.48 -28.81
CA LEU A 68 -4.24 -3.29 -28.72
C LEU A 68 -4.61 -1.90 -29.21
N GLU A 69 -5.83 -1.75 -29.73
CA GLU A 69 -6.41 -0.43 -29.97
C GLU A 69 -6.61 0.30 -28.63
N ASN A 70 -6.43 1.62 -28.64
CA ASN A 70 -6.43 2.50 -27.46
C ASN A 70 -5.30 2.25 -26.45
N ASN A 71 -5.19 3.11 -25.45
CA ASN A 71 -4.18 2.98 -24.40
C ASN A 71 -4.56 1.88 -23.41
N ASN A 72 -3.76 0.83 -23.38
CA ASN A 72 -3.93 -0.31 -22.48
C ASN A 72 -2.68 -0.47 -21.60
N LYS A 73 -2.88 -0.76 -20.31
CA LYS A 73 -1.79 -0.88 -19.34
C LYS A 73 -2.05 -2.01 -18.35
N ILE A 74 -1.04 -2.84 -18.09
CA ILE A 74 -1.04 -3.80 -17.00
C ILE A 74 -0.05 -3.34 -15.94
N ILE A 75 -0.40 -3.50 -14.66
CA ILE A 75 0.45 -3.21 -13.52
C ILE A 75 0.43 -4.43 -12.60
N LEU A 76 1.61 -4.94 -12.26
CA LEU A 76 1.82 -5.89 -11.18
C LEU A 76 2.51 -5.15 -10.04
N GLU A 77 1.98 -5.23 -8.83
CA GLU A 77 2.54 -4.55 -7.67
C GLU A 77 2.54 -5.49 -6.46
N HIS A 78 3.60 -5.43 -5.65
CA HIS A 78 3.72 -6.13 -4.38
C HIS A 78 4.12 -5.14 -3.29
N THR A 79 3.40 -5.16 -2.17
CA THR A 79 3.70 -4.40 -0.96
C THR A 79 3.96 -5.36 0.18
N ASP A 80 5.02 -5.12 0.93
CA ASP A 80 5.37 -5.87 2.13
C ASP A 80 5.74 -4.87 3.23
N THR A 81 5.04 -4.99 4.35
CA THR A 81 5.19 -4.17 5.55
C THR A 81 5.73 -4.97 6.73
N ASP A 82 6.02 -6.26 6.53
CA ASP A 82 6.66 -7.08 7.54
C ASP A 82 8.17 -6.78 7.58
N ILE A 83 8.64 -6.55 8.80
CA ILE A 83 10.04 -6.20 9.02
C ILE A 83 10.83 -7.48 9.22
N ASN A 84 11.58 -7.84 8.18
CA ASN A 84 12.52 -8.95 8.19
C ASN A 84 13.85 -8.57 8.87
N SER A 85 13.78 -8.06 10.11
CA SER A 85 14.95 -7.72 10.93
C SER A 85 15.11 -8.67 12.12
N THR A 86 16.35 -8.86 12.55
CA THR A 86 16.72 -9.76 13.64
C THR A 86 17.56 -9.00 14.66
N ASP A 87 17.24 -9.12 15.94
CA ASP A 87 18.06 -8.64 17.05
C ASP A 87 18.57 -9.84 17.86
N GLN A 88 19.88 -9.94 18.05
CA GLN A 88 20.53 -11.05 18.77
C GLN A 88 20.12 -12.46 18.31
N GLY A 89 19.81 -12.63 17.01
CA GLY A 89 19.38 -13.92 16.45
C GLY A 89 17.88 -14.21 16.57
N ILE A 90 17.09 -13.30 17.15
CA ILE A 90 15.63 -13.39 17.26
C ILE A 90 14.97 -12.42 16.30
N ARG A 91 14.03 -12.90 15.49
CA ARG A 91 13.25 -12.05 14.57
C ARG A 91 12.44 -11.03 15.36
N ILE A 92 12.61 -9.76 15.04
CA ILE A 92 11.84 -8.67 15.62
C ILE A 92 10.50 -8.64 14.89
N LYS A 93 9.40 -8.56 15.64
CA LYS A 93 8.02 -8.54 15.12
C LYS A 93 7.29 -7.29 15.59
N ASN A 94 6.13 -6.98 15.02
CA ASN A 94 5.25 -5.90 15.49
C ASN A 94 6.00 -4.57 15.61
N THR A 95 6.86 -4.33 14.62
CA THR A 95 7.71 -3.13 14.58
C THR A 95 7.06 -2.10 13.68
N ALA A 96 6.68 -2.48 12.46
CA ALA A 96 6.14 -1.57 11.47
C ALA A 96 4.90 -0.88 12.03
N TYR A 97 4.83 0.43 11.82
CA TYR A 97 3.80 1.33 12.29
C TYR A 97 3.54 1.24 13.80
N ASN A 98 4.44 0.68 14.61
CA ASN A 98 4.28 0.57 16.06
C ASN A 98 5.30 1.44 16.77
N HIS A 99 4.86 2.13 17.82
CA HIS A 99 5.74 2.90 18.67
C HIS A 99 5.42 2.65 20.14
N SER A 100 6.43 2.79 21.00
CA SER A 100 6.25 2.58 22.45
C SER A 100 5.66 3.81 23.15
N ILE A 101 5.96 5.02 22.67
CA ILE A 101 5.40 6.27 23.19
C ILE A 101 4.02 6.56 22.57
N TYR A 102 3.91 6.44 21.24
CA TYR A 102 2.65 6.64 20.53
C TYR A 102 1.92 5.31 20.45
N GLN A 103 1.00 5.09 21.39
CA GLN A 103 0.37 3.78 21.55
C GLN A 103 -0.48 3.36 20.35
N ASP A 104 -1.03 4.29 19.59
CA ASP A 104 -1.73 3.98 18.33
C ASP A 104 -0.77 3.71 17.16
N GLY A 105 0.51 4.05 17.32
CA GLY A 105 1.52 3.92 16.28
C GLY A 105 1.29 4.88 15.10
N TYR A 106 1.64 4.47 13.89
CA TYR A 106 1.48 5.28 12.68
C TYR A 106 0.04 5.19 12.10
N ARG A 107 -0.95 5.41 12.99
CA ARG A 107 -2.37 5.29 12.71
C ARG A 107 -3.14 6.51 13.23
N TYR A 108 -4.13 6.96 12.46
CA TYR A 108 -5.05 8.01 12.87
C TYR A 108 -6.47 7.45 12.96
N TYR A 109 -7.10 7.51 14.14
CA TYR A 109 -8.34 6.78 14.43
C TYR A 109 -8.28 5.31 14.01
N LYS A 110 -7.18 4.63 14.36
CA LYS A 110 -6.85 3.24 14.00
C LYS A 110 -6.63 2.97 12.50
N LYS A 111 -6.84 3.94 11.61
CA LYS A 111 -6.55 3.78 10.18
C LYS A 111 -5.06 3.99 9.92
N PRO A 112 -4.37 3.10 9.19
CA PRO A 112 -2.97 3.29 8.86
C PRO A 112 -2.80 4.54 8.01
N ILE A 113 -1.79 5.35 8.34
CA ILE A 113 -1.42 6.53 7.54
C ILE A 113 -0.48 6.11 6.39
N GLY A 114 0.21 4.97 6.54
CA GLY A 114 1.05 4.36 5.52
C GLY A 114 0.27 3.40 4.60
N ALA A 115 0.79 2.19 4.42
CA ALA A 115 0.16 1.18 3.58
C ALA A 115 -1.22 0.78 4.12
N SER A 116 -2.20 0.62 3.23
CA SER A 116 -3.59 0.28 3.62
C SER A 116 -3.75 -1.11 4.22
N ILE A 117 -2.80 -2.00 3.98
CA ILE A 117 -2.74 -3.35 4.58
C ILE A 117 -2.21 -3.34 6.01
N ASP A 118 -1.82 -2.15 6.50
CA ASP A 118 -1.23 -1.93 7.81
C ASP A 118 0.06 -2.75 8.01
N ALA A 119 0.59 -2.80 9.23
CA ALA A 119 1.83 -3.46 9.59
C ALA A 119 1.77 -4.99 9.57
N ASP A 120 2.93 -5.62 9.39
CA ASP A 120 3.10 -7.08 9.43
C ASP A 120 2.23 -7.79 8.38
N SER A 121 2.10 -7.17 7.21
CA SER A 121 1.22 -7.60 6.13
C SER A 121 1.92 -7.56 4.78
N SER A 122 1.51 -8.44 3.87
CA SER A 122 1.95 -8.48 2.48
C SER A 122 0.76 -8.54 1.51
N LYS A 123 0.85 -7.88 0.36
CA LYS A 123 -0.21 -7.89 -0.67
C LYS A 123 0.34 -7.73 -2.07
N SER A 124 -0.13 -8.58 -2.96
CA SER A 124 0.12 -8.52 -4.40
C SER A 124 -1.15 -8.09 -5.13
N THR A 125 -0.98 -7.28 -6.17
CA THR A 125 -2.08 -6.81 -7.02
C THR A 125 -1.70 -6.91 -8.50
N LEU A 126 -2.66 -7.31 -9.33
CA LEU A 126 -2.58 -7.22 -10.77
C LEU A 126 -3.71 -6.31 -11.24
N THR A 127 -3.37 -5.20 -11.89
CA THR A 127 -4.32 -4.22 -12.40
C THR A 127 -4.22 -4.10 -13.91
N TYR A 128 -5.33 -4.19 -14.60
CA TYR A 128 -5.49 -3.86 -16.01
C TYR A 128 -6.28 -2.56 -16.15
N PHE A 129 -5.76 -1.65 -16.97
CA PHE A 129 -6.43 -0.43 -17.40
C PHE A 129 -6.62 -0.44 -18.90
N GLN A 130 -7.80 0.00 -19.32
CA GLN A 130 -8.13 0.20 -20.73
C GLN A 130 -8.85 1.51 -20.92
N GLU A 131 -8.27 2.37 -21.74
CA GLU A 131 -8.98 3.50 -22.31
C GLU A 131 -9.98 2.98 -23.34
N LEU A 132 -11.27 3.12 -23.06
CA LEU A 132 -12.33 2.67 -23.98
C LEU A 132 -12.53 3.70 -25.11
N ASN A 133 -12.36 4.98 -24.76
CA ASN A 133 -12.34 6.15 -25.63
C ASN A 133 -11.79 7.34 -24.81
N ASP A 134 -11.69 8.52 -25.43
CA ASP A 134 -11.17 9.76 -24.82
C ASP A 134 -11.87 10.19 -23.51
N PHE A 135 -13.03 9.63 -23.20
CA PHE A 135 -13.86 10.01 -22.06
C PHE A 135 -14.06 8.89 -21.05
N SER A 136 -13.64 7.66 -21.35
CA SER A 136 -13.99 6.48 -20.57
C SER A 136 -12.80 5.57 -20.29
N LEU A 137 -12.64 5.19 -19.03
CA LEU A 137 -11.59 4.30 -18.55
C LEU A 137 -12.21 3.10 -17.85
N PHE A 138 -11.80 1.92 -18.25
CA PHE A 138 -12.08 0.67 -17.57
C PHE A 138 -10.87 0.25 -16.73
N LYS A 139 -11.14 -0.27 -15.53
CA LYS A 139 -10.14 -0.83 -14.61
C LYS A 139 -10.63 -2.18 -14.10
N LEU A 140 -9.77 -3.19 -14.20
CA LEU A 140 -9.92 -4.46 -13.51
C LEU A 140 -8.70 -4.63 -12.60
N LYS A 141 -8.94 -4.91 -11.33
CA LYS A 141 -7.88 -5.25 -10.37
C LYS A 141 -8.22 -6.57 -9.71
N VAL A 142 -7.24 -7.44 -9.58
CA VAL A 142 -7.30 -8.62 -8.71
C VAL A 142 -6.18 -8.50 -7.69
N PHE A 143 -6.43 -8.97 -6.46
CA PHE A 143 -5.45 -8.88 -5.40
C PHE A 143 -5.53 -10.08 -4.47
N LYS A 144 -4.40 -10.35 -3.82
CA LYS A 144 -4.26 -11.35 -2.77
C LYS A 144 -3.24 -10.88 -1.74
N GLY A 145 -3.48 -11.14 -0.47
CA GLY A 145 -2.58 -10.71 0.60
C GLY A 145 -2.70 -11.54 1.86
N LEU A 146 -1.67 -11.43 2.70
CA LEU A 146 -1.62 -11.96 4.06
C LEU A 146 -1.54 -10.76 4.99
N ILE A 147 -2.50 -10.65 5.89
CA ILE A 147 -2.66 -9.49 6.75
C ILE A 147 -2.35 -9.88 8.19
N ASN A 148 -1.58 -9.04 8.89
CA ASN A 148 -1.26 -9.19 10.31
C ASN A 148 -0.61 -10.54 10.68
N GLU A 149 0.38 -10.97 9.91
CA GLU A 149 1.08 -12.26 10.05
C GLU A 149 1.75 -12.43 11.44
N ASN A 150 2.06 -11.32 12.12
CA ASN A 150 2.67 -11.31 13.44
C ASN A 150 1.69 -11.07 14.61
N LEU A 151 0.38 -11.07 14.36
CA LEU A 151 -0.69 -11.00 15.37
C LEU A 151 -0.66 -9.74 16.23
N SER A 152 -0.31 -8.61 15.61
CA SER A 152 -0.34 -7.30 16.24
C SER A 152 -1.76 -6.99 16.73
N GLN A 153 -1.87 -6.61 18.01
CA GLN A 153 -3.14 -6.19 18.62
C GLN A 153 -3.61 -4.81 18.15
N LYS A 154 -2.78 -4.10 17.39
CA LYS A 154 -3.03 -2.74 16.91
C LYS A 154 -3.34 -2.68 15.42
N ASN A 155 -3.29 -3.82 14.71
CA ASN A 155 -3.54 -3.85 13.28
C ASN A 155 -5.01 -3.48 12.99
N TYR A 156 -5.19 -2.65 11.97
CA TYR A 156 -6.47 -2.10 11.52
C TYR A 156 -7.47 -3.17 11.09
N TRP A 157 -7.00 -4.23 10.45
CA TRP A 157 -7.83 -5.31 9.90
C TRP A 157 -8.28 -6.32 10.96
N GLY A 158 -7.70 -6.26 12.16
CA GLY A 158 -8.04 -7.15 13.27
C GLY A 158 -6.81 -7.70 13.99
N ILE A 159 -7.04 -8.51 15.02
CA ILE A 159 -5.98 -9.03 15.90
C ILE A 159 -5.43 -10.41 15.48
N THR A 160 -5.95 -10.96 14.38
CA THR A 160 -5.59 -12.28 13.86
C THR A 160 -4.95 -12.15 12.49
N ALA A 161 -4.14 -13.14 12.12
CA ALA A 161 -3.70 -13.27 10.75
C ALA A 161 -4.91 -13.59 9.87
N THR A 162 -5.02 -12.89 8.75
CA THR A 162 -6.14 -12.99 7.82
C THR A 162 -5.60 -13.04 6.40
N GLU A 163 -5.98 -14.06 5.64
CA GLU A 163 -5.75 -14.09 4.19
C GLU A 163 -6.85 -13.29 3.50
N ILE A 164 -6.47 -12.41 2.57
CA ILE A 164 -7.43 -11.64 1.78
C ILE A 164 -7.26 -11.96 0.30
N GLU A 165 -8.37 -12.08 -0.40
CA GLU A 165 -8.39 -12.13 -1.86
C GLU A 165 -9.62 -11.41 -2.39
N GLY A 166 -9.52 -10.89 -3.61
CA GLY A 166 -10.64 -10.16 -4.16
C GLY A 166 -10.36 -9.56 -5.52
N TYR A 167 -11.39 -8.94 -6.06
CA TYR A 167 -11.31 -8.23 -7.32
C TYR A 167 -12.18 -6.98 -7.32
N GLU A 168 -11.74 -6.01 -8.10
CA GLU A 168 -12.37 -4.71 -8.26
C GLU A 168 -12.57 -4.45 -9.75
N ILE A 169 -13.79 -4.08 -10.12
CA ILE A 169 -14.15 -3.66 -11.47
C ILE A 169 -14.61 -2.22 -11.38
N ALA A 170 -13.99 -1.32 -12.13
CA ALA A 170 -14.40 0.07 -12.17
C ALA A 170 -14.54 0.59 -13.59
N LEU A 171 -15.58 1.39 -13.80
CA LEU A 171 -15.81 2.20 -14.98
C LEU A 171 -15.85 3.66 -14.58
N TYR A 172 -15.00 4.46 -15.21
CA TYR A 172 -15.05 5.91 -15.16
C TYR A 172 -15.52 6.42 -16.53
N THR A 173 -16.43 7.37 -16.54
CA THR A 173 -16.85 8.05 -17.77
C THR A 173 -17.18 9.52 -17.53
N ARG A 174 -16.72 10.38 -18.43
CA ARG A 174 -17.15 11.78 -18.50
C ARG A 174 -18.34 11.90 -19.43
N LEU A 175 -19.46 12.41 -18.91
CA LEU A 175 -20.66 12.73 -19.68
C LEU A 175 -20.73 14.24 -19.96
N GLY A 176 -20.54 14.61 -21.22
CA GLY A 176 -20.48 16.02 -21.61
C GLY A 176 -19.23 16.71 -21.05
N GLU A 177 -19.33 18.00 -20.73
CA GLU A 177 -18.16 18.79 -20.31
C GLU A 177 -17.95 18.86 -18.79
N ARG A 178 -18.96 18.55 -17.99
CA ARG A 178 -18.99 18.90 -16.56
C ARG A 178 -19.42 17.78 -15.62
N THR A 179 -19.71 16.60 -16.14
CA THR A 179 -20.24 15.50 -15.34
C THR A 179 -19.31 14.31 -15.44
N ASN A 180 -18.84 13.81 -14.31
CA ASN A 180 -18.06 12.59 -14.22
C ASN A 180 -18.85 11.53 -13.45
N ILE A 181 -18.86 10.31 -13.97
CA ILE A 181 -19.50 9.16 -13.35
C ILE A 181 -18.43 8.12 -13.06
N PHE A 182 -18.48 7.58 -11.83
CA PHE A 182 -17.65 6.48 -11.39
C PHE A 182 -18.58 5.37 -10.90
N LEU A 183 -18.43 4.19 -11.49
CA LEU A 183 -19.08 2.97 -11.03
C LEU A 183 -17.98 1.99 -10.61
N GLU A 184 -18.03 1.52 -9.38
CA GLU A 184 -17.04 0.59 -8.84
C GLU A 184 -17.75 -0.57 -8.13
N TYR A 185 -17.35 -1.78 -8.48
CA TYR A 185 -17.73 -3.01 -7.81
C TYR A 185 -16.48 -3.63 -7.16
N LEU A 186 -16.58 -4.02 -5.91
CA LEU A 186 -15.54 -4.70 -5.16
C LEU A 186 -16.11 -5.96 -4.52
N GLU A 187 -15.45 -7.09 -4.76
CA GLU A 187 -15.63 -8.32 -4.01
C GLU A 187 -14.37 -8.59 -3.19
N LEU A 188 -14.54 -8.79 -1.90
CA LEU A 188 -13.47 -9.05 -0.93
C LEU A 188 -13.84 -10.27 -0.10
N LYS A 189 -12.93 -11.23 -0.09
CA LYS A 189 -12.95 -12.38 0.79
C LYS A 189 -11.85 -12.24 1.84
N GLU A 190 -12.22 -12.43 3.10
CA GLU A 190 -11.31 -12.45 4.24
C GLU A 190 -11.41 -13.81 4.95
N GLU A 191 -10.30 -14.55 4.98
CA GLU A 191 -10.17 -15.84 5.66
C GLU A 191 -9.28 -15.70 6.90
N GLY A 192 -9.90 -15.51 8.05
CA GLY A 192 -9.23 -15.46 9.36
C GLY A 192 -9.82 -16.49 10.33
N LEU A 193 -10.13 -16.07 11.56
CA LEU A 193 -10.90 -16.91 12.50
C LEU A 193 -12.33 -17.21 12.01
N ILE A 194 -12.87 -16.31 11.19
CA ILE A 194 -14.18 -16.40 10.56
C ILE A 194 -13.97 -16.02 9.09
N GLU A 195 -14.68 -16.69 8.20
CA GLU A 195 -14.73 -16.30 6.79
C GLU A 195 -15.76 -15.18 6.60
N ILE A 196 -15.33 -14.07 5.99
CA ILE A 196 -16.18 -12.94 5.65
C ILE A 196 -16.10 -12.72 4.14
N ASN A 197 -17.26 -12.61 3.50
CA ASN A 197 -17.38 -12.27 2.08
C ASN A 197 -18.16 -10.96 1.96
N GLU A 198 -17.51 -9.91 1.50
CA GLU A 198 -18.09 -8.58 1.30
C GLU A 198 -18.21 -8.25 -0.18
N ASN A 199 -19.36 -7.71 -0.57
CA ASN A 199 -19.62 -7.21 -1.91
C ASN A 199 -20.11 -5.78 -1.83
N ASN A 200 -19.41 -4.87 -2.47
CA ASN A 200 -19.69 -3.44 -2.44
C ASN A 200 -19.89 -2.91 -3.85
N LEU A 201 -21.00 -2.20 -4.07
CA LEU A 201 -21.26 -1.44 -5.31
C LEU A 201 -21.34 0.04 -4.96
N MET A 202 -20.51 0.85 -5.61
CA MET A 202 -20.43 2.29 -5.42
C MET A 202 -20.73 3.01 -6.74
N LEU A 203 -21.62 4.01 -6.66
CA LEU A 203 -21.84 4.99 -7.71
C LEU A 203 -21.47 6.37 -7.16
N ARG A 204 -20.54 7.06 -7.83
CA ARG A 204 -20.17 8.45 -7.54
C ARG A 204 -20.45 9.32 -8.75
N LEU A 205 -21.09 10.46 -8.50
CA LEU A 205 -21.31 11.51 -9.49
C LEU A 205 -20.54 12.76 -9.04
N GLU A 206 -19.74 13.32 -9.93
CA GLU A 206 -19.05 14.59 -9.72
C GLU A 206 -19.53 15.59 -10.77
N PHE A 207 -19.80 16.80 -10.33
CA PHE A 207 -20.24 17.91 -11.17
C PHE A 207 -19.27 19.07 -11.02
N ASP A 208 -18.70 19.53 -12.12
CA ASP A 208 -17.87 20.72 -12.15
C ASP A 208 -18.79 21.96 -12.17
N ILE A 209 -18.76 22.72 -11.08
CA ILE A 209 -19.70 23.82 -10.81
C ILE A 209 -19.13 25.20 -11.24
N PHE A 210 -17.87 25.25 -11.71
CA PHE A 210 -17.20 26.49 -12.12
C PHE A 210 -16.43 26.31 -13.44
#